data_AF-E1QSJ1-F1
#
_entry.id   AF-E1QSJ1-F1
#
_cell.length_a   1.000
_cell.length_b   1.000
_cell.length_c   1.000
_cell.angle_alpha   90.00
_cell.angle_beta   90.00
_cell.angle_gamma   90.00
#
_symmetry.space_group_name_H-M   'P 1'
#
loop_
_entity.id
_entity.type
_entity.pdbx_description
1 polymer ?
#
loop_
_entity_poly.entity_id
_entity_poly.type
_entity_poly.pdbx_seq_one_letter_code
_entity_poly.pdbx_strand_id
1 'polypeptide(L)'
;MLDLLSIIVFIYLTGNNSLVIINATLYTPALLMNITLPVQPLGPVTVMNSTGQSIPYYISNNEIYLSMVNPGNITITYTPYINVLSNGTLQLNINTNYETQIYMASNVLPTSIPSNIQGFQTTSNGIVLTLTPGNYVINFITTGPITTTEVAHTMKTSTYQPITYSSLSYVIVIIAIVLILSILLIIRHRK
;
A
#
# COMPACT_ATOMS: atom_id res chain seq x y z
N MET A 1 -21.28 4.67 -8.37
CA MET A 1 -21.30 3.65 -7.30
C MET A 1 -19.86 3.50 -6.85
N LEU A 2 -19.58 3.61 -5.55
CA LEU A 2 -18.24 3.80 -5.01
C LEU A 2 -17.43 2.49 -5.12
N ASP A 3 -16.59 2.37 -6.15
CA ASP A 3 -15.60 1.29 -6.31
C ASP A 3 -14.50 1.46 -5.26
N LEU A 4 -14.70 0.93 -4.05
CA LEU A 4 -13.65 0.90 -3.02
C LEU A 4 -12.79 -0.35 -3.18
N LEU A 5 -12.07 -0.43 -4.29
CA LEU A 5 -10.96 -1.36 -4.44
C LEU A 5 -9.87 -1.00 -3.41
N SER A 6 -9.50 -1.93 -2.54
CA SER A 6 -8.36 -1.73 -1.64
C SER A 6 -7.16 -2.50 -2.19
N ILE A 7 -6.11 -1.78 -2.59
CA ILE A 7 -4.86 -2.37 -3.06
C ILE A 7 -3.73 -1.86 -2.21
N ILE A 8 -2.93 -2.78 -1.69
CA ILE A 8 -1.65 -2.50 -1.05
C ILE A 8 -0.54 -3.29 -1.75
N VAL A 9 0.57 -2.62 -2.01
CA VAL A 9 1.74 -3.21 -2.66
C VAL A 9 2.85 -3.38 -1.64
N PHE A 10 3.46 -4.55 -1.64
CA PHE A 10 4.68 -4.85 -0.90
C PHE A 10 5.80 -5.20 -1.87
N ILE A 11 6.92 -4.51 -1.77
CA ILE A 11 8.12 -4.78 -2.56
C ILE A 11 9.22 -5.21 -1.59
N TYR A 12 9.70 -6.43 -1.73
CA TYR A 12 10.81 -6.98 -0.97
C TYR A 12 12.07 -6.95 -1.81
N LEU A 13 13.04 -6.13 -1.39
CA LEU A 13 14.36 -6.04 -1.99
C LEU A 13 15.34 -6.90 -1.19
N THR A 14 15.74 -8.03 -1.77
CA THR A 14 16.63 -9.03 -1.17
C THR A 14 17.76 -9.44 -2.13
N GLY A 15 18.09 -8.58 -3.10
CA GLY A 15 19.00 -8.93 -4.20
C GLY A 15 18.30 -9.80 -5.25
N ASN A 16 18.87 -10.97 -5.57
CA ASN A 16 18.36 -11.86 -6.63
C ASN A 16 16.98 -12.49 -6.33
N ASN A 17 16.56 -12.51 -5.06
CA ASN A 17 15.27 -13.07 -4.63
C ASN A 17 14.22 -11.98 -4.37
N SER A 18 14.40 -10.79 -4.95
CA SER A 18 13.45 -9.70 -4.77
C SER A 18 12.07 -10.09 -5.28
N LEU A 19 11.02 -9.60 -4.61
CA LEU A 19 9.66 -10.03 -4.83
C LEU A 19 8.71 -8.84 -4.73
N VAL A 20 7.68 -8.82 -5.57
CA VAL A 20 6.53 -7.94 -5.40
C VAL A 20 5.32 -8.80 -5.03
N ILE A 21 4.62 -8.39 -3.98
CA ILE A 21 3.35 -8.96 -3.54
C ILE A 21 2.32 -7.84 -3.56
N ILE A 22 1.25 -8.00 -4.33
CA ILE A 22 0.10 -7.09 -4.32
C ILE A 22 -1.05 -7.84 -3.65
N ASN A 23 -1.55 -7.27 -2.56
CA ASN A 23 -2.79 -7.75 -1.94
C ASN A 23 -3.90 -6.81 -2.36
N ALA A 24 -4.90 -7.36 -3.04
CA ALA A 24 -6.05 -6.61 -3.50
C ALA A 24 -7.33 -7.25 -2.95
N THR A 25 -8.21 -6.41 -2.41
CA THR A 25 -9.58 -6.78 -2.07
C THR A 25 -10.50 -6.10 -3.05
N LEU A 26 -11.21 -6.91 -3.84
CA LEU A 26 -12.16 -6.45 -4.81
C LEU A 26 -13.58 -6.69 -4.25
N TYR A 27 -14.48 -5.73 -4.44
CA TYR A 27 -15.83 -5.77 -3.86
C TYR A 27 -16.92 -5.79 -4.93
N THR A 28 -16.59 -5.35 -6.14
CA THR A 28 -17.52 -5.23 -7.26
C THR A 28 -17.30 -6.37 -8.26
N PRO A 29 -18.34 -7.19 -8.52
CA PRO A 29 -18.30 -8.16 -9.60
C PRO A 29 -18.08 -7.43 -10.93
N ALA A 30 -17.00 -7.75 -11.62
CA ALA A 30 -16.66 -7.16 -12.91
C ALA A 30 -16.31 -8.27 -13.90
N LEU A 31 -16.82 -8.17 -15.13
CA LEU A 31 -16.49 -9.11 -16.21
C LEU A 31 -14.99 -9.06 -16.55
N LEU A 32 -14.38 -7.89 -16.39
CA LEU A 32 -12.96 -7.67 -16.59
C LEU A 32 -12.48 -6.58 -15.64
N MET A 33 -11.43 -6.86 -14.88
CA MET A 33 -10.78 -5.91 -13.96
C MET A 33 -9.30 -5.82 -14.30
N ASN A 34 -8.75 -4.60 -14.33
CA ASN A 34 -7.33 -4.37 -14.52
C ASN A 34 -6.66 -3.90 -13.21
N ILE A 35 -5.47 -4.43 -12.94
CA ILE A 35 -4.59 -3.99 -11.86
C ILE A 35 -3.25 -3.63 -12.47
N THR A 36 -2.82 -2.37 -12.30
CA THR A 36 -1.54 -1.90 -12.79
C THR A 36 -0.41 -2.48 -11.93
N LEU A 37 0.57 -3.12 -12.55
CA LEU A 37 1.74 -3.60 -11.85
C LEU A 37 2.67 -2.42 -11.54
N PRO A 38 3.06 -2.23 -10.27
CA PRO A 38 3.91 -1.11 -9.84
C PRO A 38 5.32 -1.18 -10.41
N VAL A 39 5.80 -2.38 -10.75
CA VAL A 39 7.08 -2.63 -11.39
C VAL A 39 6.86 -3.64 -12.52
N GLN A 40 7.66 -3.56 -13.57
CA GLN A 40 7.62 -4.57 -14.63
C GLN A 40 8.01 -5.96 -14.09
N PRO A 41 7.26 -7.04 -14.39
CA PRO A 41 7.65 -8.39 -14.01
C PRO A 41 8.80 -8.88 -14.90
N LEU A 42 9.81 -9.52 -14.29
CA LEU A 42 10.91 -10.20 -15.02
C LEU A 42 10.50 -11.61 -15.49
N GLY A 43 9.58 -12.23 -14.77
CA GLY A 43 9.21 -13.63 -14.96
C GLY A 43 7.71 -13.87 -14.79
N PRO A 44 7.30 -15.13 -14.53
CA PRO A 44 5.89 -15.46 -14.39
C PRO A 44 5.27 -14.70 -13.21
N VAL A 45 4.01 -14.34 -13.40
CA VAL A 45 3.17 -13.79 -12.33
C VAL A 45 2.30 -14.91 -11.77
N THR A 46 2.08 -14.91 -10.47
CA THR A 46 1.11 -15.81 -9.84
C THR A 46 -0.04 -14.96 -9.34
N VAL A 47 -1.27 -15.32 -9.72
CA VAL A 47 -2.49 -14.71 -9.17
C VAL A 47 -3.28 -15.80 -8.47
N MET A 48 -3.53 -15.60 -7.18
CA MET A 48 -4.26 -16.54 -6.32
C MET A 48 -5.37 -15.85 -5.57
N ASN A 49 -6.47 -16.56 -5.31
CA ASN A 49 -7.50 -16.09 -4.37
C ASN A 49 -7.10 -16.42 -2.91
N SER A 50 -7.92 -16.02 -1.96
CA SER A 50 -7.74 -16.32 -0.53
C SER A 50 -7.70 -17.81 -0.17
N THR A 51 -8.17 -18.70 -1.04
CA THR A 51 -8.12 -20.16 -0.82
C THR A 51 -6.89 -20.81 -1.45
N GLY A 52 -5.99 -20.01 -2.05
CA GLY A 52 -4.77 -20.48 -2.72
C GLY A 52 -5.00 -21.04 -4.14
N GLN A 53 -6.22 -20.89 -4.68
CA GLN A 53 -6.53 -21.32 -6.04
C GLN A 53 -6.03 -20.29 -7.05
N SER A 54 -5.38 -20.77 -8.12
CA SER A 54 -4.93 -19.91 -9.21
C SER A 54 -6.11 -19.32 -9.97
N ILE A 55 -6.04 -18.02 -10.23
CA ILE A 55 -7.02 -17.26 -11.01
C ILE A 55 -6.47 -17.07 -12.42
N PRO A 56 -7.22 -17.41 -13.49
CA PRO A 56 -6.82 -17.09 -14.85
C PRO A 56 -6.69 -15.59 -15.07
N TYR A 57 -5.60 -15.19 -15.72
CA TYR A 57 -5.30 -13.79 -16.00
C TYR A 57 -4.53 -13.66 -17.32
N TYR A 58 -4.46 -12.44 -17.87
CA TYR A 58 -3.49 -12.10 -18.91
C TYR A 58 -2.81 -10.78 -18.57
N ILE A 59 -1.60 -10.59 -19.11
CA ILE A 59 -0.80 -9.37 -18.90
C ILE A 59 -0.68 -8.63 -20.22
N SER A 60 -0.95 -7.33 -20.18
CA SER A 60 -0.69 -6.42 -21.30
C SER A 60 -0.27 -5.07 -20.74
N ASN A 61 0.78 -4.45 -21.29
CA ASN A 61 1.24 -3.10 -20.91
C ASN A 61 1.42 -2.88 -19.39
N ASN A 62 2.01 -3.84 -18.69
CA ASN A 62 2.18 -3.79 -17.23
C ASN A 62 0.88 -3.78 -16.43
N GLU A 63 -0.23 -4.20 -17.02
CA GLU A 63 -1.50 -4.38 -16.34
C GLU A 63 -1.89 -5.85 -16.36
N ILE A 64 -2.38 -6.34 -15.23
CA ILE A 64 -2.99 -7.66 -15.11
C ILE A 64 -4.48 -7.50 -15.31
N TYR A 65 -5.02 -8.28 -16.23
CA TYR A 65 -6.43 -8.34 -16.51
C TYR A 65 -7.01 -9.65 -15.97
N LEU A 66 -8.02 -9.52 -15.13
CA LEU A 66 -8.69 -10.59 -14.41
C LEU A 66 -10.15 -10.67 -14.84
N SER A 67 -10.62 -11.88 -15.11
CA SER A 67 -12.05 -12.15 -15.30
C SER A 67 -12.56 -12.90 -14.07
N MET A 68 -13.25 -12.20 -13.16
CA MET A 68 -13.77 -12.81 -11.93
C MET A 68 -15.19 -12.36 -11.63
N VAL A 69 -16.10 -13.34 -11.59
CA VAL A 69 -17.52 -13.11 -11.23
C VAL A 69 -17.70 -12.96 -9.72
N ASN A 70 -16.73 -13.40 -8.92
CA ASN A 70 -16.78 -13.34 -7.46
C ASN A 70 -15.51 -12.66 -6.89
N PRO A 71 -15.56 -11.35 -6.60
CA PRO A 71 -14.40 -10.45 -6.57
C PRO A 71 -13.50 -10.52 -5.33
N GLY A 72 -13.51 -11.57 -4.50
CA GLY A 72 -12.86 -11.59 -3.18
C GLY A 72 -11.35 -11.24 -3.09
N ASN A 73 -10.71 -11.58 -1.96
CA ASN A 73 -9.29 -11.27 -1.78
C ASN A 73 -8.42 -12.03 -2.78
N ILE A 74 -7.51 -11.30 -3.42
CA ILE A 74 -6.51 -11.85 -4.33
C ILE A 74 -5.11 -11.42 -3.92
N THR A 75 -4.15 -12.27 -4.20
CA THR A 75 -2.73 -12.01 -4.06
C THR A 75 -2.06 -12.21 -5.41
N ILE A 76 -1.29 -11.20 -5.83
CA ILE A 76 -0.48 -11.22 -7.03
C ILE A 76 0.98 -11.21 -6.61
N THR A 77 1.75 -12.19 -7.06
CA THR A 77 3.15 -12.35 -6.65
C THR A 77 4.03 -12.51 -7.88
N TYR A 78 5.14 -11.78 -7.95
CA TYR A 78 6.09 -11.89 -9.06
C TYR A 78 7.48 -11.34 -8.70
N THR A 79 8.48 -11.75 -9.48
CA THR A 79 9.84 -11.18 -9.42
C THR A 79 9.88 -9.88 -10.24
N PRO A 80 10.24 -8.73 -9.65
CA PRO A 80 10.37 -7.48 -10.38
C PRO A 80 11.60 -7.48 -11.29
N TYR A 81 11.49 -6.77 -12.40
CA TYR A 81 12.63 -6.38 -13.22
C TYR A 81 13.48 -5.34 -12.46
N ILE A 82 14.75 -5.68 -12.25
CA ILE A 82 15.76 -4.79 -11.66
C ILE A 82 16.84 -4.57 -12.70
N ASN A 83 17.07 -3.32 -13.08
CA ASN A 83 18.11 -2.96 -14.04
C ASN A 83 19.48 -2.93 -13.37
N VAL A 84 20.53 -3.33 -14.09
CA VAL A 84 21.92 -3.22 -13.63
C VAL A 84 22.56 -2.05 -14.36
N LEU A 85 22.91 -1.00 -13.63
CA LEU A 85 23.56 0.19 -14.18
C LEU A 85 25.04 -0.09 -14.49
N SER A 86 25.64 0.75 -15.33
CA SER A 86 27.04 0.61 -15.75
C SER A 86 28.05 0.68 -14.61
N ASN A 87 27.69 1.31 -13.49
CA ASN A 87 28.49 1.38 -12.26
C ASN A 87 28.27 0.20 -11.31
N GLY A 88 27.53 -0.84 -11.72
CA GLY A 88 27.20 -2.01 -10.92
C GLY A 88 26.08 -1.81 -9.90
N THR A 89 25.46 -0.63 -9.85
CA THR A 89 24.30 -0.36 -8.97
C THR A 89 23.05 -1.00 -9.55
N LEU A 90 22.18 -1.51 -8.68
CA LEU A 90 20.87 -2.03 -9.05
C LEU A 90 19.83 -0.91 -9.00
N GLN A 91 18.95 -0.86 -10.01
CA GLN A 91 17.90 0.14 -10.13
C GLN A 91 16.53 -0.51 -10.27
N LEU A 92 15.59 -0.10 -9.42
CA LEU A 92 14.19 -0.45 -9.48
C LEU A 92 13.36 0.79 -9.82
N ASN A 93 12.62 0.73 -10.93
CA ASN A 93 11.68 1.77 -11.34
C ASN A 93 10.27 1.37 -10.89
N ILE A 94 9.65 2.21 -10.07
CA ILE A 94 8.32 1.98 -9.49
C ILE A 94 7.38 3.06 -10.00
N ASN A 95 6.29 2.64 -10.64
CA ASN A 95 5.18 3.51 -11.04
C ASN A 95 3.88 2.92 -10.50
N THR A 96 3.37 3.51 -9.42
CA THR A 96 2.26 2.92 -8.64
C THR A 96 1.14 3.92 -8.42
N ASN A 97 -0.10 3.47 -8.58
CA ASN A 97 -1.29 4.22 -8.18
C ASN A 97 -1.74 3.87 -6.75
N TYR A 98 -0.98 3.03 -6.06
CA TYR A 98 -1.34 2.44 -4.76
C TYR A 98 -0.32 2.80 -3.69
N GLU A 99 -0.75 2.79 -2.43
CA GLU A 99 0.19 2.81 -1.32
C GLU A 99 1.13 1.60 -1.43
N THR A 100 2.44 1.88 -1.38
CA THR A 100 3.47 0.88 -1.62
C THR A 100 4.48 0.89 -0.48
N GLN A 101 4.71 -0.28 0.12
CA GLN A 101 5.72 -0.46 1.14
C GLN A 101 6.91 -1.22 0.56
N ILE A 102 8.11 -0.63 0.67
CA ILE A 102 9.35 -1.25 0.23
C ILE A 102 10.11 -1.74 1.45
N TYR A 103 10.30 -3.05 1.55
CA TYR A 103 11.15 -3.71 2.51
C TYR A 103 12.52 -3.93 1.89
N MET A 104 13.54 -3.25 2.39
CA MET A 104 14.93 -3.51 2.06
C MET A 104 15.55 -4.37 3.16
N ALA A 105 16.03 -5.56 2.80
CA ALA A 105 16.74 -6.42 3.74
C ALA A 105 18.04 -5.78 4.23
N SER A 106 18.57 -6.24 5.37
CA SER A 106 19.80 -5.72 5.99
C SER A 106 21.04 -5.78 5.11
N ASN A 107 21.05 -6.67 4.10
CA ASN A 107 22.12 -6.79 3.12
C ASN A 107 21.87 -5.97 1.84
N VAL A 108 20.82 -5.16 1.80
CA VAL A 108 20.51 -4.21 0.72
C VAL A 108 20.73 -2.80 1.24
N LEU A 109 21.67 -2.08 0.62
CA LEU A 109 21.98 -0.71 0.97
C LEU A 109 21.46 0.24 -0.13
N PRO A 110 20.48 1.11 0.15
CA PRO A 110 20.07 2.12 -0.81
C PRO A 110 21.22 3.11 -1.03
N THR A 111 21.53 3.41 -2.30
CA THR A 111 22.51 4.45 -2.65
C THR A 111 21.87 5.84 -2.68
N SER A 112 20.54 5.88 -2.75
CA SER A 112 19.73 7.10 -2.69
C SER A 112 18.34 6.78 -2.17
N ILE A 113 17.79 7.63 -1.30
CA ILE A 113 16.40 7.57 -0.86
C ILE A 113 15.61 8.64 -1.63
N PRO A 114 14.45 8.32 -2.23
CA PRO A 114 13.61 9.31 -2.90
C PRO A 114 13.17 10.42 -1.93
N SER A 115 13.05 11.65 -2.42
CA SER A 115 12.66 12.81 -1.60
C SER A 115 11.18 12.85 -1.21
N ASN A 116 10.35 12.00 -1.81
CA ASN A 116 8.89 11.98 -1.72
C ASN A 116 8.35 10.70 -1.04
N ILE A 117 9.06 10.18 -0.04
CA ILE A 117 8.57 9.09 0.81
C ILE A 117 7.62 9.63 1.89
N GLN A 118 6.62 8.83 2.23
CA GLN A 118 5.65 9.15 3.28
C GLN A 118 6.15 8.73 4.67
N GLY A 119 6.99 7.71 4.73
CA GLY A 119 7.52 7.18 5.98
C GLY A 119 8.79 6.38 5.79
N PHE A 120 9.61 6.35 6.84
CA PHE A 120 10.85 5.60 6.95
C PHE A 120 10.88 4.92 8.31
N GLN A 121 11.09 3.61 8.34
CA GLN A 121 11.20 2.85 9.58
C GLN A 121 12.35 1.84 9.51
N THR A 122 13.22 1.87 10.52
CA THR A 122 14.21 0.80 10.74
C THR A 122 13.56 -0.38 11.46
N THR A 123 13.92 -1.59 11.04
CA THR A 123 13.51 -2.85 11.69
C THR A 123 14.76 -3.64 12.06
N SER A 124 14.61 -4.73 12.82
CA SER A 124 15.73 -5.62 13.14
C SER A 124 16.39 -6.24 11.90
N ASN A 125 15.67 -6.31 10.78
CA ASN A 125 16.07 -7.06 9.59
C ASN A 125 16.28 -6.15 8.36
N GLY A 126 16.30 -4.83 8.53
CA GLY A 126 16.49 -3.88 7.44
C GLY A 126 15.64 -2.61 7.59
N ILE A 127 15.19 -2.06 6.48
CA ILE A 127 14.49 -0.76 6.40
C ILE A 127 13.16 -0.93 5.66
N VAL A 128 12.13 -0.22 6.12
CA VAL A 128 10.84 -0.09 5.43
C VAL A 128 10.66 1.34 4.98
N LEU A 129 10.35 1.53 3.69
CA LEU A 129 9.90 2.80 3.13
C LEU A 129 8.41 2.72 2.78
N THR A 130 7.64 3.71 3.19
CA THR A 130 6.26 3.87 2.74
C THR A 130 6.22 4.93 1.64
N LEU A 131 5.71 4.55 0.47
CA LEU A 131 5.55 5.41 -0.70
C LEU A 131 4.08 5.74 -0.92
N THR A 132 3.80 7.01 -1.22
CA THR A 132 2.54 7.43 -1.83
C THR A 132 2.43 6.92 -3.27
N PRO A 133 1.21 6.94 -3.86
CA PRO A 133 1.07 6.85 -5.31
C PRO A 133 2.00 7.84 -6.04
N GLY A 134 2.69 7.37 -7.07
CA GLY A 134 3.65 8.16 -7.84
C GLY A 134 4.71 7.33 -8.55
N ASN A 135 5.72 8.04 -9.04
CA ASN A 135 6.88 7.49 -9.76
C ASN A 135 8.15 7.61 -8.91
N TYR A 136 8.88 6.51 -8.77
CA TYR A 136 10.06 6.42 -7.92
C TYR A 136 11.17 5.62 -8.62
N VAL A 137 12.40 6.03 -8.37
CA VAL A 137 13.60 5.30 -8.79
C VAL A 137 14.38 4.96 -7.52
N ILE A 138 14.52 3.67 -7.24
CA ILE A 138 15.29 3.16 -6.09
C ILE A 138 16.59 2.57 -6.60
N ASN A 139 17.70 3.19 -6.24
CA ASN A 139 19.04 2.68 -6.53
C ASN A 139 19.62 2.05 -5.26
N PHE A 140 20.20 0.86 -5.39
CA PHE A 140 20.73 0.09 -4.25
C PHE A 140 21.88 -0.83 -4.66
N ILE A 141 22.65 -1.28 -3.66
CA ILE A 141 23.69 -2.30 -3.78
C ILE A 141 23.42 -3.44 -2.79
N THR A 142 23.98 -4.62 -3.06
CA THR A 142 23.94 -5.77 -2.15
C THR A 142 25.30 -5.96 -1.48
N THR A 143 25.34 -6.05 -0.15
CA THR A 143 26.60 -6.02 0.62
C THR A 143 27.12 -7.39 1.09
N GLY A 144 26.42 -8.50 0.83
CA GLY A 144 26.87 -9.85 1.17
C GLY A 144 25.91 -10.98 0.79
N PRO A 145 26.32 -12.26 0.93
CA PRO A 145 25.48 -13.44 0.66
C PRO A 145 24.34 -13.59 1.68
N ILE A 146 23.22 -14.16 1.24
CA ILE A 146 21.89 -14.07 1.90
C ILE A 146 21.65 -15.30 2.80
N THR A 147 21.38 -15.08 4.10
CA THR A 147 20.63 -16.04 4.92
C THR A 147 19.15 -15.67 4.84
N THR A 148 18.35 -16.47 4.15
CA THR A 148 16.89 -16.29 4.10
C THR A 148 16.31 -16.56 5.49
N THR A 149 15.96 -15.51 6.22
CA THR A 149 14.97 -15.63 7.29
C THR A 149 13.64 -15.22 6.66
N GLU A 150 12.72 -16.16 6.48
CA GLU A 150 11.33 -15.82 6.14
C GLU A 150 10.77 -14.99 7.30
N VAL A 151 10.75 -13.67 7.13
CA VAL A 151 10.12 -12.80 8.11
C VAL A 151 8.67 -12.68 7.71
N ALA A 152 7.81 -13.45 8.39
CA ALA A 152 6.39 -13.16 8.43
C ALA A 152 6.21 -11.78 9.09
N HIS A 153 6.06 -10.74 8.27
CA HIS A 153 5.72 -9.41 8.77
C HIS A 153 4.22 -9.38 9.06
N THR A 154 3.86 -9.38 10.33
CA THR A 154 2.51 -9.05 10.78
C THR A 154 2.24 -7.58 10.44
N MET A 155 1.16 -7.32 9.69
CA MET A 155 0.73 -5.97 9.34
C MET A 155 0.63 -5.11 10.61
N LYS A 156 1.39 -4.00 10.67
CA LYS A 156 0.89 -2.82 11.38
C LYS A 156 0.07 -2.06 10.38
N THR A 157 -1.25 -2.26 10.43
CA THR A 157 -2.16 -1.24 9.92
C THR A 157 -1.82 0.04 10.67
N SER A 158 -1.27 1.02 9.95
CA SER A 158 -1.38 2.40 10.41
C SER A 158 -2.86 2.66 10.39
N THR A 159 -3.51 2.57 11.56
CA THR A 159 -4.81 3.15 11.75
C THR A 159 -4.60 4.64 11.55
N TYR A 160 -4.79 5.12 10.32
CA TYR A 160 -5.21 6.49 10.10
C TYR A 160 -6.50 6.59 10.90
N GLN A 161 -6.40 7.06 12.15
CA GLN A 161 -7.57 7.51 12.85
C GLN A 161 -8.08 8.67 12.02
N PRO A 162 -9.25 8.56 11.37
CA PRO A 162 -9.90 9.77 10.91
C PRO A 162 -9.94 10.69 12.12
N ILE A 163 -9.56 11.96 11.95
CA ILE A 163 -9.83 12.98 12.95
C ILE A 163 -11.35 13.05 13.05
N THR A 164 -11.92 12.21 13.91
CA THR A 164 -13.32 12.22 14.25
C THR A 164 -13.51 13.47 15.08
N TYR A 165 -13.97 14.55 14.43
CA TYR A 165 -14.63 15.64 15.13
C TYR A 165 -15.98 15.14 15.68
N SER A 166 -15.97 14.10 16.52
CA SER A 166 -17.17 13.45 17.04
C SER A 166 -17.10 13.39 18.57
N SER A 167 -17.41 14.51 19.19
CA SER A 167 -17.97 14.64 20.56
C SER A 167 -17.93 16.09 21.00
N LEU A 168 -16.79 16.77 20.83
CA LEU A 168 -16.61 18.17 21.24
C LEU A 168 -17.53 19.15 20.49
N SER A 169 -17.68 18.99 19.18
CA SER A 169 -18.59 19.79 18.34
C SER A 169 -20.06 19.62 18.74
N TYR A 170 -20.50 18.39 19.04
CA TYR A 170 -21.86 18.14 19.55
C TYR A 170 -22.08 18.76 20.93
N VAL A 171 -21.11 18.68 21.83
CA VAL A 171 -21.19 19.29 23.17
C VAL A 171 -21.29 20.81 23.07
N ILE A 172 -20.53 21.45 22.18
CA ILE A 172 -20.59 22.91 21.97
C ILE A 172 -21.98 23.34 21.46
N VAL A 173 -22.58 22.59 20.53
CA VAL A 173 -23.92 22.89 20.00
C VAL A 173 -24.99 22.74 21.08
N ILE A 174 -24.93 21.69 21.91
CA ILE A 174 -25.88 21.49 23.01
C ILE A 174 -25.78 22.62 24.04
N ILE A 175 -24.56 23.03 24.42
CA ILE A 175 -24.36 24.15 25.36
C ILE A 175 -24.95 25.45 24.80
N ALA A 176 -24.73 25.73 23.50
CA ALA A 176 -25.29 26.92 22.86
C ALA A 176 -26.83 26.93 22.88
N ILE A 177 -27.47 25.79 22.58
CA ILE A 177 -28.93 25.67 22.61
C ILE A 177 -29.48 25.87 24.03
N VAL A 178 -28.84 25.28 25.04
CA VAL A 178 -29.26 25.44 26.45
C VAL A 178 -29.14 26.89 26.89
N LEU A 179 -28.07 27.61 26.52
CA LEU A 179 -27.91 29.02 26.85
C LEU A 179 -29.00 29.89 26.20
N ILE A 180 -29.31 29.64 24.92
CA ILE A 180 -30.37 30.39 24.21
C ILE A 180 -31.73 30.14 24.87
N LEU A 181 -32.07 28.89 25.19
CA LEU A 181 -33.32 28.55 25.87
C LEU A 181 -33.41 29.17 27.28
N SER A 182 -32.31 29.16 28.03
CA SER A 182 -32.21 29.81 29.34
C SER A 182 -32.52 31.30 29.26
N ILE A 183 -31.91 32.00 28.30
CA ILE A 183 -32.12 33.44 28.09
C ILE A 183 -33.56 33.71 27.67
N LEU A 184 -34.12 32.93 26.75
CA LEU A 184 -35.51 33.07 26.31
C LEU A 184 -36.51 32.85 27.46
N LEU A 185 -36.26 31.89 28.33
CA LEU A 185 -37.07 31.66 29.52
C LEU A 185 -37.00 32.84 30.49
N ILE A 186 -35.80 33.39 30.74
CA ILE A 186 -35.63 34.58 31.60
C ILE A 186 -36.36 35.79 31.02
N ILE A 187 -36.25 36.03 29.70
CA ILE A 187 -36.93 37.15 29.03
C ILE A 187 -38.45 36.97 29.08
N ARG A 188 -38.94 35.73 28.88
CA ARG A 188 -40.38 35.41 28.96
C ARG A 188 -40.94 35.61 30.37
N HIS A 189 -40.14 35.36 31.42
CA HIS A 189 -40.57 35.55 32.80
C HIS A 189 -40.49 37.01 33.29
N ARG A 190 -39.75 37.87 32.59
CA ARG A 190 -39.59 39.30 32.90
C ARG A 190 -40.51 40.22 32.09
N LYS A 191 -41.30 39.68 31.17
CA LYS A 191 -42.46 40.36 30.56
C LYS A 191 -43.74 39.89 31.24
#